data_AF-A0A449G731-F1
#
_entry.id   AF-A0A449G731-F1
#
_cell.length_a   1.000
_cell.length_b   1.000
_cell.length_c   1.000
_cell.angle_alpha   90.00
_cell.angle_beta   90.00
_cell.angle_gamma   90.00
#
_symmetry.space_group_name_H-M   'P 1'
#
loop_
_entity.id
_entity.type
_entity.pdbx_description
1 polymer ?
#
loop_
_entity_poly.entity_id
_entity_poly.type
_entity_poly.pdbx_seq_one_letter_code
_entity_poly.pdbx_strand_id
1 'polypeptide(L)'
;MREIPEPDWSLVHEVADDTGSHIEPPPNPDWPPLWQLRWKAASIRARTGLNIGIDSYTSINGLTNTRSESYGIAVYPVGHGAMSFRDAWTLLNGIESGAKAHAALVEGRR
;
A
#
# COMPACT_ATOMS: atom_id res chain seq x y z
N MET A 1 18.77 -20.59 5.52
CA MET A 1 17.38 -20.17 5.31
C MET A 1 17.23 -19.83 3.84
N ARG A 2 16.20 -20.31 3.14
CA ARG A 2 15.94 -19.84 1.77
C ARG A 2 15.31 -18.46 1.89
N GLU A 3 15.93 -17.45 1.31
CA GLU A 3 15.32 -16.13 1.14
C GLU A 3 14.09 -16.31 0.25
N ILE A 4 12.91 -15.95 0.77
CA ILE A 4 11.70 -15.90 -0.04
C ILE A 4 11.85 -14.66 -0.93
N PRO A 5 11.77 -14.78 -2.26
CA PRO A 5 11.86 -13.62 -3.14
C PRO A 5 10.64 -12.71 -2.90
N GLU A 6 10.88 -11.40 -2.92
CA GLU A 6 9.79 -10.42 -2.87
C GLU A 6 8.87 -10.61 -4.09
N PRO A 7 7.53 -10.64 -3.90
CA PRO A 7 6.59 -10.68 -5.01
C PRO A 7 6.71 -9.47 -5.94
N ASP A 8 6.44 -9.67 -7.23
CA ASP A 8 6.30 -8.56 -8.18
C ASP A 8 4.94 -7.88 -8.00
N TRP A 9 4.94 -6.73 -7.33
CA TRP A 9 3.73 -5.96 -7.05
C TRP A 9 3.13 -5.29 -8.30
N SER A 10 3.83 -5.28 -9.44
CA SER A 10 3.26 -4.81 -10.70
C SER A 10 2.20 -5.76 -11.27
N LEU A 11 2.17 -7.01 -10.80
CA LEU A 11 1.16 -8.01 -11.14
C LEU A 11 -0.16 -7.82 -10.39
N VAL A 12 -0.22 -6.93 -9.40
CA VAL A 12 -1.45 -6.64 -8.67
C VAL A 12 -2.44 -5.92 -9.59
N HIS A 13 -3.59 -6.53 -9.81
CA HIS A 13 -4.64 -5.99 -10.68
C HIS A 13 -6.02 -6.26 -10.11
N GLU A 14 -6.99 -5.46 -10.57
CA GLU A 14 -8.40 -5.66 -10.26
C GLU A 14 -9.00 -6.63 -11.29
N VAL A 15 -9.73 -7.63 -10.78
CA VAL A 15 -10.45 -8.62 -11.57
C VAL A 15 -11.93 -8.43 -11.31
N ALA A 16 -12.72 -8.33 -12.37
CA ALA A 16 -14.18 -8.33 -12.31
C ALA A 16 -14.70 -9.66 -12.84
N ASP A 17 -15.46 -10.37 -12.01
CA ASP A 17 -16.11 -11.63 -12.36
C ASP A 17 -17.59 -11.64 -11.90
N ASP A 18 -18.25 -12.79 -12.06
CA ASP A 18 -19.67 -12.97 -11.73
C ASP A 18 -19.98 -12.78 -10.22
N THR A 19 -18.97 -12.77 -9.35
CA THR A 19 -19.10 -12.56 -7.90
C THR A 19 -18.80 -11.12 -7.45
N GLY A 20 -18.30 -10.29 -8.37
CA GLY A 20 -17.98 -8.89 -8.13
C GLY A 20 -16.56 -8.52 -8.52
N SER A 21 -16.03 -7.46 -7.91
CA SER A 21 -14.67 -6.99 -8.15
C SER A 21 -13.74 -7.32 -6.98
N HIS A 22 -12.60 -7.95 -7.26
CA HIS A 22 -11.58 -8.31 -6.27
C HIS A 22 -10.16 -8.02 -6.77
N ILE A 23 -9.18 -8.14 -5.88
CA ILE A 23 -7.77 -7.87 -6.20
C ILE A 23 -7.01 -9.19 -6.22
N GLU A 24 -6.24 -9.40 -7.28
CA GLU A 24 -5.34 -10.53 -7.46
C GLU A 24 -3.88 -10.06 -7.50
N PRO A 25 -2.93 -10.76 -6.82
CA PRO A 25 -3.17 -11.85 -5.88
C PRO A 25 -3.85 -11.37 -4.58
N PRO A 26 -4.54 -12.27 -3.83
CA PRO A 26 -5.13 -11.93 -2.53
C PRO A 26 -4.05 -11.54 -1.50
N PRO A 27 -4.42 -10.79 -0.45
CA PRO A 27 -3.48 -10.46 0.61
C PRO A 27 -3.05 -11.73 1.36
N ASN A 28 -1.74 -11.88 1.58
CA ASN A 28 -1.21 -12.95 2.42
C ASN A 28 -0.77 -12.38 3.79
N PRO A 29 -1.38 -12.82 4.90
CA PRO A 29 -1.05 -12.34 6.24
C PRO A 29 0.34 -12.78 6.73
N ASP A 30 0.93 -13.82 6.13
CA ASP A 30 2.26 -14.32 6.49
C ASP A 30 3.40 -13.57 5.79
N TRP A 31 3.08 -12.61 4.91
CA TRP A 31 4.09 -11.74 4.32
C TRP A 31 4.75 -10.84 5.38
N PRO A 32 6.05 -10.50 5.22
CA PRO A 32 6.69 -9.44 5.99
C PRO A 32 5.88 -8.14 5.94
N PRO A 33 5.92 -7.30 6.99
CA PRO A 33 5.04 -6.13 7.03
C PRO A 33 5.30 -5.13 5.89
N LEU A 34 6.56 -4.98 5.44
CA LEU A 34 6.89 -4.21 4.23
C LEU A 34 6.12 -4.70 2.99
N TRP A 35 6.07 -6.01 2.79
CA TRP A 35 5.40 -6.63 1.64
C TRP A 35 3.89 -6.48 1.74
N GLN A 36 3.32 -6.60 2.94
CA GLN A 36 1.90 -6.30 3.16
C GLN A 36 1.57 -4.85 2.78
N LEU A 37 2.41 -3.88 3.17
CA LEU A 37 2.22 -2.46 2.81
C LEU A 37 2.39 -2.22 1.31
N ARG A 38 3.37 -2.84 0.66
CA ARG A 38 3.58 -2.74 -0.80
C ARG A 38 2.43 -3.36 -1.60
N TRP A 39 1.94 -4.52 -1.18
CA TRP A 39 0.73 -5.12 -1.74
C TRP A 39 -0.47 -4.18 -1.59
N LYS A 40 -0.67 -3.58 -0.41
CA LYS A 40 -1.77 -2.65 -0.16
C LYS A 40 -1.68 -1.43 -1.06
N ALA A 41 -0.51 -0.82 -1.20
CA ALA A 41 -0.25 0.30 -2.12
C ALA A 41 -0.57 -0.08 -3.58
N ALA A 42 -0.12 -1.25 -4.03
CA ALA A 42 -0.40 -1.75 -5.37
C ALA A 42 -1.90 -2.02 -5.60
N SER A 43 -2.62 -2.53 -4.59
CA SER A 43 -4.08 -2.73 -4.67
C SER A 43 -4.83 -1.40 -4.83
N ILE A 44 -4.37 -0.34 -4.15
CA ILE A 44 -4.94 1.00 -4.28
C ILE A 44 -4.67 1.53 -5.69
N ARG A 45 -3.45 1.36 -6.21
CA ARG A 45 -3.11 1.72 -7.58
C ARG A 45 -4.01 1.03 -8.59
N ALA A 46 -4.22 -0.27 -8.46
CA ALA A 46 -5.07 -1.04 -9.36
C ALA A 46 -6.51 -0.47 -9.42
N ARG A 47 -7.07 -0.08 -8.27
CA ARG A 47 -8.44 0.43 -8.17
C ARG A 47 -8.61 1.90 -8.53
N THR A 48 -7.59 2.72 -8.29
CA THR A 48 -7.74 4.19 -8.24
C THR A 48 -6.80 4.91 -9.20
N GLY A 49 -5.80 4.23 -9.74
CA GLY A 49 -4.71 4.84 -10.51
C GLY A 49 -3.70 5.61 -9.67
N LEU A 50 -3.87 5.74 -8.35
CA LEU A 50 -2.93 6.46 -7.49
C LEU A 50 -1.61 5.68 -7.36
N ASN A 51 -0.49 6.38 -7.57
CA ASN A 51 0.83 5.79 -7.39
C ASN A 51 1.35 6.11 -5.98
N ILE A 52 1.62 5.05 -5.20
CA ILE A 52 2.02 5.14 -3.80
C ILE A 52 3.33 4.35 -3.61
N GLY A 53 4.39 5.05 -3.23
CA GLY A 53 5.68 4.45 -2.87
C GLY A 53 5.72 4.05 -1.39
N ILE A 54 6.30 2.88 -1.11
CA ILE A 54 6.51 2.37 0.25
C ILE A 54 7.98 2.02 0.44
N ASP A 55 8.60 2.71 1.38
CA ASP A 55 10.00 2.50 1.76
C ASP A 55 10.10 2.01 3.21
N SER A 56 11.14 1.25 3.52
CA SER A 56 11.49 0.89 4.89
C SER A 56 12.74 1.65 5.33
N TYR A 57 12.74 2.13 6.56
CA TYR A 57 13.87 2.83 7.16
C TYR A 57 14.42 2.03 8.32
N THR A 58 15.71 1.74 8.25
CA THR A 58 16.50 1.22 9.38
C THR A 58 17.28 2.34 10.08
N SER A 59 17.32 3.55 9.50
CA SER A 59 17.93 4.74 10.09
C SER A 59 17.20 6.01 9.68
N ILE A 60 17.03 6.94 10.63
CA ILE A 60 16.49 8.29 10.38
C ILE A 60 17.55 9.28 10.84
N ASN A 61 17.98 10.21 9.97
CA ASN A 61 18.99 11.24 10.27
C ASN A 61 20.32 10.68 10.84
N GLY A 62 20.80 9.55 10.33
CA GLY A 62 22.05 8.92 10.79
C GLY A 62 21.95 8.20 12.13
N LEU A 63 20.78 8.22 12.80
CA LEU A 63 20.49 7.40 13.95
C LEU A 63 19.90 6.08 13.47
N THR A 64 20.59 4.97 13.73
CA THR A 64 20.04 3.63 13.55
C THR A 64 18.78 3.51 14.40
N ASN A 65 17.64 3.29 13.75
CA ASN A 65 16.42 2.99 14.46
C ASN A 65 16.50 1.54 14.94
N THR A 66 17.04 1.36 16.14
CA THR A 66 17.16 0.05 16.80
C THR A 66 15.82 -0.46 17.36
N ARG A 67 14.75 0.34 17.29
CA ARG A 67 13.42 -0.01 17.75
C ARG A 67 12.41 0.12 16.61
N SER A 68 12.14 -1.04 16.02
CA SER A 68 10.99 -1.30 15.15
C SER A 68 11.14 -0.81 13.71
N GLU A 69 10.87 -1.72 12.77
CA GLU A 69 10.73 -1.42 11.35
C GLU A 69 9.81 -0.21 11.15
N SER A 70 10.35 0.84 10.56
CA SER A 70 9.62 2.07 10.27
C SER A 70 9.43 2.21 8.77
N TYR A 71 8.28 2.76 8.38
CA TYR A 71 7.83 2.80 6.98
C TYR A 71 7.61 4.22 6.52
N GLY A 72 8.08 4.55 5.32
CA GLY A 72 7.75 5.78 4.60
C GLY A 72 6.65 5.53 3.60
N ILE A 73 5.76 6.50 3.45
CA ILE A 73 4.71 6.48 2.42
C ILE A 73 4.86 7.73 1.58
N ALA A 74 5.05 7.58 0.28
CA ALA A 74 5.06 8.68 -0.67
C ALA A 74 3.83 8.58 -1.57
N VAL A 75 2.91 9.53 -1.46
CA VAL A 75 1.81 9.72 -2.42
C VAL A 75 2.19 10.91 -3.27
N TYR A 76 2.75 10.67 -4.45
CA TYR A 76 3.39 11.73 -5.24
C TYR A 76 2.48 12.97 -5.40
N PRO A 77 2.97 14.19 -5.09
CA PRO A 77 4.34 14.57 -4.73
C PRO A 77 4.65 14.61 -3.21
N VAL A 78 3.71 14.21 -2.35
CA VAL A 78 3.81 14.35 -0.89
C VAL A 78 4.42 13.09 -0.27
N GLY A 79 5.56 13.26 0.40
CA GLY A 79 6.16 12.24 1.26
C GLY A 79 5.68 12.37 2.71
N HIS A 80 5.35 11.25 3.33
CA HIS A 80 5.10 11.15 4.76
C HIS A 80 6.34 10.56 5.44
N GLY A 81 6.69 11.13 6.59
CA GLY A 81 7.81 10.67 7.42
C GLY A 81 7.63 9.24 7.94
N ALA A 82 8.69 8.71 8.54
CA ALA A 82 8.72 7.36 9.08
C ALA A 82 7.61 7.11 10.11
N MET A 83 6.88 6.01 9.96
CA MET A 83 5.78 5.62 10.84
C MET A 83 5.75 4.11 11.11
N SER A 84 4.96 3.68 12.10
CA SER A 84 4.79 2.25 12.41
C SER A 84 4.00 1.52 11.31
N PHE A 85 4.09 0.19 11.26
CA PHE A 85 3.24 -0.62 10.36
C PHE A 85 1.75 -0.28 10.52
N ARG A 86 1.27 -0.15 11.76
CA ARG A 86 -0.13 0.15 12.06
C ARG A 86 -0.56 1.51 11.51
N ASP A 87 0.28 2.52 11.69
CA ASP A 87 -0.01 3.87 11.20
C ASP A 87 0.02 3.92 9.67
N ALA A 88 1.01 3.24 9.07
CA ALA A 88 1.11 3.09 7.61
C ALA A 88 -0.12 2.40 7.02
N TRP A 89 -0.56 1.28 7.62
CA TRP A 89 -1.76 0.57 7.21
C TRP A 89 -3.02 1.42 7.34
N THR A 90 -3.13 2.16 8.45
CA THR A 90 -4.25 3.08 8.71
C THR A 90 -4.29 4.20 7.66
N LEU A 91 -3.15 4.80 7.34
CA LEU A 91 -3.04 5.83 6.31
C LEU A 91 -3.46 5.30 4.94
N LEU A 92 -2.99 4.11 4.54
CA LEU A 92 -3.37 3.49 3.26
C LEU A 92 -4.87 3.19 3.17
N ASN A 93 -5.50 2.74 4.26
CA ASN A 93 -6.96 2.56 4.28
C ASN A 93 -7.71 3.89 4.16
N GLY A 94 -7.19 4.95 4.77
CA GLY A 94 -7.73 6.31 4.62
C GLY A 94 -7.65 6.82 3.19
N ILE A 95 -6.49 6.65 2.53
CA ILE A 95 -6.30 7.00 1.12
C ILE A 95 -7.27 6.22 0.22
N GLU A 96 -7.39 4.90 0.41
CA GLU A 96 -8.32 4.08 -0.36
C GLU A 96 -9.77 4.55 -0.20
N SER A 97 -10.19 4.82 1.03
CA SER A 97 -11.55 5.29 1.33
C SER A 97 -11.84 6.64 0.68
N GLY A 98 -10.90 7.58 0.78
CA GLY A 98 -11.02 8.89 0.15
C GLY A 98 -11.09 8.82 -1.39
N ALA A 99 -10.27 7.96 -2.00
CA ALA A 99 -10.28 7.76 -3.44
C ALA A 99 -11.60 7.17 -3.94
N LYS A 100 -12.13 6.16 -3.23
CA LYS A 100 -13.45 5.57 -3.53
C LYS A 100 -14.58 6.58 -3.40
N ALA A 101 -14.57 7.39 -2.34
CA ALA A 101 -15.55 8.44 -2.14
C ALA A 101 -15.50 9.49 -3.26
N HIS A 102 -14.30 9.87 -3.71
CA HIS A 102 -14.14 10.79 -4.83
C HIS A 102 -14.69 10.22 -6.14
N ALA A 103 -14.39 8.95 -6.46
CA ALA A 103 -14.89 8.29 -7.66
C ALA A 103 -16.43 8.27 -7.71
N ALA A 104 -17.07 7.87 -6.61
CA ALA A 104 -18.53 7.85 -6.51
C ALA A 104 -19.16 9.24 -6.71
N LEU A 105 -18.52 10.31 -6.23
CA LEU A 105 -18.97 11.69 -6.44
C LEU A 105 -18.83 12.15 -7.89
N VAL A 106 -17.81 11.68 -8.62
CA VAL A 106 -17.60 12.03 -10.03
C VAL A 106 -18.57 11.28 -10.93
N GLU A 107 -18.83 10.00 -10.64
CA GLU A 107 -19.79 9.18 -11.39
C GLU A 107 -21.23 9.65 -11.19
N GLY A 108 -21.63 10.00 -9.97
CA GLY A 108 -22.99 10.53 -9.70
C GLY A 108 -23.26 11.93 -10.26
N ARG A 109 -22.27 12.57 -10.89
CA ARG A 109 -22.41 13.87 -11.58
C ARG A 109 -22.51 13.75 -13.11
N ARG A 110 -22.44 12.53 -13.66
CA ARG A 110 -22.63 12.24 -15.08
C ARG A 110 -24.03 11.70 -15.34
#